data_AF-A0AAE0E8C8-F1
#
_entry.id   AF-A0AAE0E8C8-F1
#
_cell.length_a   1.000
_cell.length_b   1.000
_cell.length_c   1.000
_cell.angle_alpha   90.00
_cell.angle_beta   90.00
_cell.angle_gamma   90.00
#
_symmetry.space_group_name_H-M   'P 1'
#
loop_
_entity.id
_entity.type
_entity.pdbx_description
1 polymer ?
#
loop_
_entity_poly.entity_id
_entity_poly.type
_entity_poly.pdbx_seq_one_letter_code
_entity_poly.pdbx_strand_id
1 'polypeptide(L)'
;MVMTTNVTECINSCLKFVRQLPMLTLAEFIRNMLHRWFHDHHRAVQSMRYQLTDAAHLMMLKRVKKCGYMTFNPVDWNIFSVKRSGKQWTS
;
A
#
# COMPACT_ATOMS: atom_id res chain seq x y z
N MET A 1 6.26 3.78 -21.27
CA MET A 1 6.91 2.63 -20.61
C MET A 1 7.28 3.08 -19.21
N VAL A 2 6.65 2.52 -18.17
CA VAL A 2 6.99 2.85 -16.77
C VAL A 2 8.15 1.96 -16.37
N MET A 3 9.34 2.53 -16.23
CA MET A 3 10.48 1.84 -15.63
C MET A 3 10.21 1.75 -14.13
N THR A 4 9.68 0.62 -13.69
CA THR A 4 9.59 0.32 -12.27
C THR A 4 10.98 -0.08 -11.81
N THR A 5 11.64 0.73 -10.98
CA THR A 5 12.89 0.34 -10.32
C THR A 5 12.58 -0.88 -9.48
N ASN A 6 13.04 -2.05 -9.92
CA ASN A 6 12.75 -3.28 -9.22
C ASN A 6 13.50 -3.26 -7.87
N VAL A 7 12.99 -3.96 -6.86
CA VAL A 7 13.57 -3.95 -5.51
C VAL A 7 15.04 -4.39 -5.53
N THR A 8 15.37 -5.37 -6.37
CA THR A 8 16.74 -5.86 -6.56
C THR A 8 17.67 -4.79 -7.09
N GLU A 9 17.21 -3.93 -8.01
CA GLU A 9 17.99 -2.85 -8.61
C GLU A 9 18.23 -1.70 -7.63
N CYS A 10 17.22 -1.32 -6.84
CA CYS A 10 17.39 -0.36 -5.76
C CYS A 10 18.38 -0.86 -4.71
N ILE A 11 18.26 -2.12 -4.30
CA ILE A 11 19.20 -2.75 -3.36
C ILE A 11 20.61 -2.80 -3.97
N ASN A 12 20.73 -3.20 -5.24
CA ASN A 12 22.01 -3.30 -5.92
C ASN A 12 22.70 -1.93 -6.06
N SER A 13 21.93 -0.88 -6.34
CA SER A 13 22.42 0.51 -6.39
C SER A 13 22.90 0.99 -5.02
N CYS A 14 22.10 0.75 -3.97
CA CYS A 14 22.43 1.13 -2.59
C CYS A 14 23.70 0.43 -2.07
N LEU A 15 23.91 -0.84 -2.44
CA LEU A 15 25.04 -1.65 -2.01
C LEU A 15 26.28 -1.54 -2.91
N LYS A 16 26.19 -0.83 -4.05
CA LYS A 16 27.24 -0.79 -5.07
C LYS A 16 28.61 -0.36 -4.51
N PHE A 17 28.62 0.64 -3.64
CA PHE A 17 29.85 1.16 -3.01
C PHE A 17 30.29 0.32 -1.81
N VAL A 18 29.33 -0.31 -1.13
CA VAL A 18 29.56 -1.02 0.13
C VAL A 18 30.14 -2.42 -0.11
N ARG A 19 29.88 -3.02 -1.29
CA ARG A 19 30.49 -4.28 -1.72
C ARG A 19 32.02 -4.22 -1.88
N GLN A 20 32.60 -3.03 -1.91
CA GLN A 20 34.04 -2.82 -1.97
C GLN A 20 34.69 -2.78 -0.58
N LEU A 21 33.89 -2.78 0.48
CA LEU A 21 34.37 -2.74 1.86
C LEU A 21 34.57 -4.16 2.41
N PRO A 22 35.40 -4.33 3.45
CA PRO A 22 35.52 -5.61 4.15
C PRO A 22 34.14 -6.14 4.56
N MET A 23 33.96 -7.46 4.52
CA MET A 23 32.65 -8.11 4.78
C MET A 23 31.95 -7.61 6.05
N LEU A 24 32.74 -7.26 7.08
CA LEU A 24 32.24 -6.71 8.34
C LEU A 24 31.56 -5.35 8.16
N THR A 25 32.17 -4.44 7.39
CA THR A 25 31.64 -3.09 7.13
C THR A 25 30.40 -3.13 6.25
N LEU A 26 30.34 -4.07 5.30
CA LEU A 26 29.13 -4.29 4.49
C LEU A 26 27.96 -4.78 5.35
N ALA A 27 28.20 -5.74 6.24
CA ALA A 27 27.18 -6.24 7.15
C ALA A 27 26.68 -5.13 8.10
N GLU A 28 27.58 -4.30 8.62
CA GLU A 28 27.21 -3.15 9.47
C GLU A 28 26.36 -2.12 8.72
N PHE A 29 26.71 -1.81 7.47
CA PHE A 29 25.94 -0.89 6.65
C PHE A 29 24.52 -1.42 6.39
N ILE A 30 24.39 -2.68 5.99
CA ILE A 30 23.08 -3.31 5.75
C ILE A 30 22.26 -3.31 7.05
N ARG A 31 22.88 -3.67 8.17
CA ARG A 31 22.22 -3.65 9.49
C ARG A 31 21.72 -2.25 9.84
N ASN A 32 22.55 -1.23 9.65
CA ASN A 32 22.17 0.16 9.93
C ASN A 32 21.03 0.64 9.04
N MET A 33 21.04 0.27 7.75
CA MET A 33 19.96 0.59 6.82
C MET A 33 18.63 -0.05 7.26
N LEU A 34 18.65 -1.34 7.60
CA LEU A 34 17.46 -2.06 8.07
C LEU A 34 16.96 -1.49 9.39
N HIS A 35 17.85 -1.25 10.37
CA HIS A 35 17.47 -0.66 11.66
C HIS A 35 16.76 0.69 11.49
N ARG A 36 17.28 1.58 10.65
CA ARG A 36 16.63 2.87 10.37
C ARG A 36 15.24 2.68 9.74
N TRP A 37 15.15 1.81 8.75
CA TRP A 37 13.87 1.53 8.10
C TRP A 37 12.82 0.99 9.08
N PHE A 38 13.19 0.01 9.91
CA PHE A 38 12.29 -0.55 10.92
C PHE A 38 11.90 0.49 11.96
N HIS A 39 12.85 1.29 12.44
CA HIS A 39 12.60 2.34 13.40
C HIS A 39 11.59 3.37 12.86
N ASP A 40 11.82 3.87 11.65
CA ASP A 40 10.95 4.87 11.03
C ASP A 40 9.57 4.31 10.74
N HIS A 41 9.49 3.06 10.28
CA HIS A 41 8.22 2.39 10.03
C HIS A 41 7.45 2.12 11.32
N HIS A 42 8.14 1.72 12.38
CA HIS A 42 7.52 1.51 13.68
C HIS A 42 6.99 2.81 14.27
N ARG A 43 7.76 3.91 14.21
CA ARG A 43 7.27 5.23 14.63
C ARG A 43 6.06 5.69 13.80
N ALA A 44 6.08 5.45 12.49
CA ALA A 44 4.94 5.77 11.63
C ALA A 44 3.67 5.00 12.05
N VAL A 45 3.79 3.70 12.30
CA VAL A 45 2.67 2.85 12.77
C VAL A 45 2.19 3.29 14.16
N GLN A 46 3.09 3.58 15.09
CA GLN A 46 2.71 4.09 16.43
C GLN A 46 1.98 5.44 16.36
N SER A 47 2.33 6.28 15.38
CA SER A 47 1.67 7.58 15.17
C SER A 47 0.35 7.50 14.41
N MET A 48 0.00 6.34 13.84
CA MET A 48 -1.24 6.18 13.08
C MET A 48 -2.46 6.20 14.00
N ARG A 49 -3.42 7.06 13.65
CA ARG A 49 -4.68 7.25 14.39
C ARG A 49 -5.67 6.08 14.23
N TYR A 50 -5.47 5.23 13.24
CA TYR A 50 -6.36 4.13 12.88
C TYR A 50 -5.58 2.82 12.73
N GLN A 51 -6.24 1.67 12.90
CA GLN A 51 -5.62 0.36 12.70
C GLN A 51 -5.25 0.04 11.25
N LEU A 52 -5.68 0.88 10.31
CA LEU A 52 -5.33 0.81 8.89
C LEU A 52 -4.33 1.90 8.56
N THR A 53 -3.40 1.60 7.64
CA THR A 53 -2.52 2.63 7.08
C THR A 53 -3.35 3.75 6.47
N ASP A 54 -2.87 5.00 6.54
CA ASP A 54 -3.60 6.16 6.01
C ASP A 54 -4.01 5.96 4.54
N ALA A 55 -3.15 5.31 3.74
CA ALA A 55 -3.45 4.94 2.37
C ALA A 55 -4.64 3.97 2.27
N ALA A 56 -4.67 2.91 3.09
CA ALA A 56 -5.78 1.95 3.12
C ALA A 56 -7.07 2.63 3.63
N HIS A 57 -6.98 3.48 4.65
CA HIS A 57 -8.11 4.24 5.15
C HIS A 57 -8.68 5.20 4.10
N LEU A 58 -7.82 5.93 3.37
CA LEU A 58 -8.20 6.76 2.23
C LEU A 58 -8.86 5.95 1.11
N MET A 59 -8.36 4.75 0.80
CA MET A 59 -9.00 3.86 -0.17
C MET A 59 -10.39 3.42 0.28
N MET A 60 -10.56 3.07 1.56
CA MET A 60 -11.87 2.71 2.12
C MET A 60 -12.84 3.89 2.05
N LEU A 61 -12.42 5.09 2.45
CA LEU A 61 -13.26 6.30 2.35
C LEU A 61 -13.70 6.58 0.90
N LYS A 62 -12.80 6.41 -0.08
CA LYS A 62 -13.16 6.54 -1.50
C LYS A 62 -14.21 5.49 -1.92
N ARG A 63 -14.09 4.25 -1.44
CA ARG A 63 -15.05 3.17 -1.74
C ARG A 63 -16.39 3.40 -1.07
N VAL A 64 -16.42 3.81 0.19
CA VAL A 64 -17.64 4.15 0.94
C VAL A 64 -18.35 5.32 0.28
N LYS A 65 -17.63 6.40 -0.06
CA LYS A 65 -18.19 7.54 -0.79
C LYS A 65 -18.78 7.10 -2.13
N LYS A 66 -18.11 6.20 -2.87
CA LYS A 66 -18.63 5.63 -4.12
C LYS A 66 -19.91 4.80 -3.90
N CYS A 67 -19.96 4.01 -2.82
CA CYS A 67 -21.11 3.20 -2.44
C CYS A 67 -22.33 4.06 -2.03
N GLY A 68 -22.10 5.23 -1.42
CA GLY A 68 -23.19 6.15 -1.06
C GLY A 68 -24.02 6.64 -2.26
N TYR A 69 -23.50 6.53 -3.49
CA TYR A 69 -24.24 6.85 -4.73
C TYR A 69 -24.88 5.62 -5.39
N MET A 70 -24.83 4.46 -4.74
CA MET A 70 -25.37 3.20 -5.24
C MET A 70 -26.63 2.85 -4.44
N THR A 71 -27.76 2.79 -5.13
CA THR A 71 -29.05 2.35 -4.58
C THR A 71 -29.18 0.86 -4.83
N PHE A 72 -29.48 0.10 -3.78
CA PHE A 72 -29.58 -1.34 -3.82
C PHE A 72 -31.05 -1.73 -3.78
N ASN A 73 -31.55 -2.31 -4.86
CA ASN A 73 -32.95 -2.71 -4.96
C ASN A 73 -33.00 -4.24 -4.99
N PRO A 74 -33.72 -4.89 -4.04
CA PRO A 74 -33.94 -6.32 -4.08
C PRO A 74 -34.74 -6.70 -5.32
N VAL A 75 -34.25 -7.70 -6.06
CA VAL A 75 -34.91 -8.27 -7.24
C VAL A 75 -35.41 -9.68 -6.90
N ASP A 76 -34.62 -10.45 -6.16
CA ASP A 76 -34.96 -11.79 -5.65
C ASP A 76 -34.22 -12.08 -4.32
N TRP A 77 -34.46 -13.23 -3.69
CA TRP A 77 -33.90 -13.62 -2.38
C TRP A 77 -32.37 -13.49 -2.29
N ASN A 78 -31.67 -13.65 -3.42
CA ASN A 78 -30.20 -13.50 -3.49
C ASN A 78 -29.72 -12.65 -4.66
N ILE A 79 -30.63 -11.92 -5.33
CA ILE A 79 -30.30 -11.10 -6.49
C ILE A 79 -30.69 -9.66 -6.19
N PHE A 80 -29.72 -8.78 -6.34
CA PHE A 80 -29.91 -7.37 -6.09
C PHE A 80 -29.41 -6.56 -7.27
N SER A 81 -30.25 -5.62 -7.71
CA SER A 81 -29.88 -4.69 -8.76
C SER A 81 -29.23 -3.46 -8.13
N VAL A 82 -28.08 -3.07 -8.66
CA VAL A 82 -27.38 -1.88 -8.19
C VAL A 82 -27.55 -0.76 -9.20
N LYS A 83 -28.21 0.32 -8.79
CA LYS A 83 -28.37 1.52 -9.60
C LYS A 83 -27.38 2.57 -9.15
N ARG A 84 -26.58 3.09 -10.07
CA ARG A 84 -25.71 4.24 -9.81
C ARG A 84 -26.27 5.43 -10.59
N SER A 85 -26.93 6.36 -9.89
CA SER A 85 -27.45 7.62 -10.44
C SER A 85 -28.08 7.49 -11.84
N GLY A 86 -29.04 6.57 -12.00
CA GLY A 86 -29.84 6.41 -13.21
C GLY A 86 -29.31 5.45 -14.29
N LYS A 87 -28.09 4.92 -14.17
CA LYS A 87 -27.61 3.83 -15.04
C LYS A 87 -27.64 2.49 -14.29
N GLN A 88 -28.42 1.55 -14.83
CA GLN A 88 -28.45 0.16 -14.40
C GLN A 88 -27.27 -0.60 -15.02
N TRP A 89 -26.57 -1.35 -14.20
CA TRP A 89 -25.62 -2.37 -14.66
C TRP A 89 -26.17 -3.70 -14.17
N THR A 90 -26.74 -4.47 -15.08
CA THR A 90 -27.07 -5.88 -14.85
C THR A 90 -25.84 -6.69 -15.18
N SER A 91 -25.42 -7.55 -14.25
CA SER A 91 -24.48 -8.63 -14.53
C SER A 91 -25.24 -9.93 -14.77
#